data_AF-A0A9N8WKP5-F1
#
_entry.id   AF-A0A9N8WKP5-F1
#
_cell.length_a   1.000
_cell.length_b   1.000
_cell.length_c   1.000
_cell.angle_alpha   90.00
_cell.angle_beta   90.00
_cell.angle_gamma   90.00
#
_symmetry.space_group_name_H-M   'P 1'
#
loop_
_entity.id
_entity.type
_entity.pdbx_description
1 polymer ?
#
loop_
_entity_poly.entity_id
_entity_poly.type
_entity_poly.pdbx_seq_one_letter_code
_entity_poly.pdbx_strand_id
1 'polypeptide(L)'
;MSTALRANWSCERCTFINEGIHLTCAACFLTRTDAKDLPVQWEWRANPDQWIPYDLASSSELEDAYQHKKAAIFPKQGYFASIPDRYEVRFNYALGRFQQHNLSSGGIRRIRRVANDDNSILQPVAFHEVTSEDSCIICLDVFQDPSSVSVEQQIVKLPPCHGHYFHRSCVAAAIKLRDECPMCKKRLDY
;
A
#
# COMPACT_ATOMS: atom_id res chain seq x y z
N MET A 1 -0.80 13.25 3.21
CA MET A 1 -0.33 13.83 1.94
C MET A 1 -0.89 15.23 1.81
N SER A 2 -0.17 16.15 1.15
CA SER A 2 -0.77 17.46 0.86
C SER A 2 -1.97 17.27 -0.06
N THR A 3 -3.15 17.70 0.36
CA THR A 3 -4.38 17.80 -0.45
C THR A 3 -4.29 18.95 -1.46
N ALA A 4 -3.08 19.43 -1.79
CA ALA A 4 -2.85 20.42 -2.82
C ALA A 4 -3.63 20.01 -4.08
N LEU A 5 -4.51 20.91 -4.55
CA LEU A 5 -5.36 20.68 -5.72
C LEU A 5 -4.48 20.27 -6.89
N ARG A 6 -4.43 18.97 -7.18
CA ARG A 6 -3.84 18.48 -8.43
C ARG A 6 -4.74 18.96 -9.55
N ALA A 7 -4.15 19.29 -10.69
CA ALA A 7 -4.93 19.63 -11.88
C ALA A 7 -5.78 18.42 -12.33
N ASN A 8 -6.92 18.74 -12.93
CA ASN A 8 -7.73 17.76 -13.67
C ASN A 8 -6.87 17.10 -14.75
N TRP A 9 -7.20 15.86 -15.10
CA TRP A 9 -6.38 15.05 -16.01
C TRP A 9 -7.26 14.29 -17.01
N SER A 10 -6.76 14.19 -18.24
CA SER A 10 -7.40 13.40 -19.30
C SER A 10 -6.95 11.95 -19.22
N CYS A 11 -7.90 11.01 -19.23
CA CYS A 11 -7.60 9.59 -19.23
C CYS A 11 -6.94 9.17 -20.55
N GLU A 12 -5.73 8.61 -20.49
CA GLU A 12 -5.00 8.14 -21.67
C GLU A 12 -5.68 6.99 -22.43
N ARG A 13 -6.66 6.29 -21.83
CA ARG A 13 -7.43 5.22 -22.47
C ARG A 13 -8.72 5.69 -23.13
N CYS A 14 -9.47 6.59 -22.48
CA CYS A 14 -10.84 6.94 -22.90
C CYS A 14 -11.10 8.44 -23.00
N THR A 15 -10.07 9.27 -22.84
CA THR A 15 -10.06 10.74 -22.93
C THR A 15 -10.99 11.50 -21.96
N PHE A 16 -11.70 10.78 -21.08
CA PHE A 16 -12.51 11.38 -20.03
C PHE A 16 -11.67 12.29 -19.12
N ILE A 17 -12.19 13.48 -18.83
CA ILE A 17 -11.55 14.46 -17.95
C ILE A 17 -11.95 14.17 -16.51
N ASN A 18 -10.98 13.73 -15.71
CA ASN A 18 -11.15 13.42 -14.30
C ASN A 18 -10.72 14.60 -13.43
N GLU A 19 -11.34 14.72 -12.26
CA GLU A 19 -10.87 15.63 -11.22
C GLU A 19 -9.47 15.23 -10.72
N GLY A 20 -8.67 16.22 -10.33
CA GLY A 20 -7.30 15.97 -9.87
C GLY A 20 -7.18 15.10 -8.63
N ILE A 21 -8.24 15.00 -7.83
CA ILE A 21 -8.31 14.11 -6.65
C ILE A 21 -8.41 12.63 -7.02
N HIS A 22 -8.89 12.30 -8.23
CA HIS A 22 -9.08 10.91 -8.64
C HIS A 22 -7.76 10.30 -9.12
N LEU A 23 -7.44 9.12 -8.57
CA LEU A 23 -6.32 8.28 -9.02
C LEU A 23 -6.75 7.23 -10.04
N THR A 24 -8.04 7.15 -10.34
CA THR A 24 -8.63 6.20 -11.27
C THR A 24 -9.67 6.92 -12.12
N CYS A 25 -9.70 6.60 -13.41
CA CYS A 25 -10.69 7.19 -14.31
C CYS A 25 -12.11 6.81 -13.89
N ALA A 26 -12.97 7.79 -13.66
CA ALA A 26 -14.37 7.57 -13.27
C ALA A 26 -15.20 6.85 -14.35
N ALA A 27 -14.77 6.92 -15.61
CA ALA A 27 -15.47 6.30 -16.73
C ALA A 27 -15.01 4.87 -17.05
N CYS A 28 -13.70 4.60 -17.01
CA CYS A 28 -13.13 3.33 -17.50
C CYS A 28 -12.25 2.59 -16.48
N PHE A 29 -12.13 3.12 -15.26
CA PHE A 29 -11.36 2.55 -14.17
C PHE A 29 -9.85 2.35 -14.44
N LEU A 30 -9.30 3.01 -15.46
CA LEU A 30 -7.85 3.07 -15.64
C LEU A 30 -7.20 3.85 -14.50
N THR A 31 -6.24 3.24 -13.80
CA THR A 31 -5.39 3.93 -12.83
C THR A 31 -4.49 4.95 -13.51
N ARG A 32 -4.45 6.17 -12.94
CA ARG A 32 -3.61 7.27 -13.39
C ARG A 32 -2.13 6.87 -13.32
N THR A 33 -1.37 7.16 -14.37
CA THR A 33 0.02 6.70 -14.55
C THR A 33 0.96 7.15 -13.43
N ASP A 34 0.75 8.34 -12.88
CA ASP A 34 1.56 8.92 -11.80
C ASP A 34 1.14 8.45 -10.39
N ALA A 35 0.06 7.66 -10.25
CA ALA A 35 -0.39 7.17 -8.95
C ALA A 35 0.69 6.27 -8.31
N LYS A 36 1.42 5.49 -9.12
CA LYS A 36 2.55 4.66 -8.68
C LYS A 36 3.72 5.47 -8.09
N ASP A 37 3.81 6.76 -8.38
CA ASP A 37 4.89 7.63 -7.89
C ASP A 37 4.54 8.23 -6.52
N LEU A 38 3.30 8.07 -6.06
CA LEU A 38 2.87 8.51 -4.74
C LEU A 38 3.64 7.76 -3.64
N PRO A 39 4.08 8.43 -2.56
CA PRO A 39 4.85 7.77 -1.50
C PRO A 39 4.02 6.72 -0.74
N VAL A 40 2.69 6.87 -0.73
CA VAL A 40 1.73 5.88 -0.24
C VAL A 40 0.45 5.91 -1.07
N GLN A 41 -0.16 4.75 -1.27
CA GLN A 41 -1.42 4.59 -1.96
C GLN A 41 -2.26 3.60 -1.17
N TRP A 42 -3.52 3.97 -0.94
CA TRP A 42 -4.49 3.05 -0.39
C TRP A 42 -5.32 2.48 -1.53
N GLU A 43 -5.61 1.19 -1.47
CA GLU A 43 -6.41 0.51 -2.49
C GLU A 43 -7.46 -0.38 -1.85
N TRP A 44 -8.59 -0.56 -2.53
CA TRP A 44 -9.65 -1.49 -2.12
C TRP A 44 -9.86 -2.56 -3.20
N ARG A 45 -10.21 -3.76 -2.75
CA ARG A 45 -10.39 -4.91 -3.64
C ARG A 45 -11.80 -4.88 -4.21
N ALA A 46 -11.92 -4.51 -5.48
CA ALA A 46 -13.20 -4.42 -6.18
C ALA A 46 -13.74 -5.82 -6.55
N ASN A 47 -12.84 -6.69 -6.97
CA ASN A 47 -13.06 -8.11 -7.29
C ASN A 47 -11.75 -8.89 -7.01
N PRO A 48 -11.72 -10.24 -7.12
CA PRO A 48 -10.53 -11.02 -6.82
C PRO A 48 -9.26 -10.60 -7.56
N ASP A 49 -9.37 -10.03 -8.76
CA ASP A 49 -8.24 -9.71 -9.63
C ASP A 49 -7.92 -8.22 -9.71
N GLN A 50 -8.71 -7.36 -9.06
CA GLN A 50 -8.60 -5.91 -9.21
C GLN A 50 -8.58 -5.18 -7.87
N TRP A 51 -7.46 -4.48 -7.66
CA TRP A 51 -7.31 -3.43 -6.67
C TRP A 51 -7.55 -2.07 -7.32
N ILE A 52 -8.37 -1.24 -6.68
CA ILE A 52 -8.68 0.11 -7.14
C ILE A 52 -8.14 1.11 -6.11
N PRO A 53 -7.32 2.07 -6.53
CA PRO A 53 -6.89 3.16 -5.68
C PRO A 53 -8.07 3.93 -5.08
N TYR A 54 -7.97 4.28 -3.81
CA TYR A 54 -8.78 5.33 -3.24
C TYR A 54 -8.44 6.67 -3.92
N ASP A 55 -9.38 7.62 -3.95
CA ASP A 55 -9.05 9.00 -4.30
C ASP A 55 -8.06 9.61 -3.27
N LEU A 56 -7.44 10.74 -3.61
CA LEU A 56 -6.44 11.37 -2.78
C LEU A 56 -6.96 11.83 -1.41
N ALA A 57 -8.21 12.28 -1.34
CA ALA A 57 -8.79 12.74 -0.09
C ALA A 57 -9.05 11.57 0.86
N SER A 58 -9.69 10.51 0.35
CA SER A 58 -9.87 9.24 1.08
C SER A 58 -8.52 8.66 1.50
N SER A 59 -7.55 8.58 0.58
CA SER A 59 -6.22 8.03 0.87
C SER A 59 -5.48 8.80 1.96
N SER A 60 -5.59 10.14 1.97
CA SER A 60 -4.94 10.96 2.99
C SER A 60 -5.56 10.73 4.38
N GLU A 61 -6.88 10.58 4.46
CA GLU A 61 -7.59 10.28 5.71
C GLU A 61 -7.27 8.88 6.24
N LEU A 62 -7.23 7.88 5.35
CA LEU A 62 -6.82 6.51 5.68
C LEU A 62 -5.36 6.47 6.18
N GLU A 63 -4.47 7.20 5.51
CA GLU A 63 -3.07 7.27 5.92
C GLU A 63 -2.91 7.95 7.27
N ASP A 64 -3.59 9.08 7.52
CA ASP A 64 -3.58 9.74 8.83
C ASP A 64 -4.02 8.78 9.95
N ALA A 65 -5.13 8.08 9.74
CA ALA A 65 -5.65 7.11 10.69
C ALA A 65 -4.66 5.96 10.95
N TYR A 66 -4.04 5.46 9.88
CA TYR A 66 -3.06 4.39 9.95
C TYR A 66 -1.83 4.79 10.76
N GLN A 67 -1.29 5.98 10.50
CA GLN A 67 -0.12 6.51 11.22
C GLN A 67 -0.41 6.73 12.70
N HIS A 68 -1.63 7.15 13.05
CA HIS A 68 -2.09 7.30 14.44
C HIS A 68 -2.59 6.00 15.09
N LYS A 69 -2.40 4.85 14.43
CA LYS A 69 -2.80 3.52 14.95
C LYS A 69 -4.28 3.42 15.36
N LYS A 70 -5.17 4.13 14.67
CA LYS A 70 -6.62 4.03 14.91
C LYS A 70 -7.11 2.63 14.56
N ALA A 71 -8.00 2.05 15.38
CA ALA A 71 -8.58 0.74 15.08
C ALA A 71 -9.59 0.79 13.93
N ALA A 72 -10.29 1.93 13.76
CA ALA A 72 -11.25 2.14 12.70
C ALA A 72 -11.44 3.64 12.38
N ILE A 73 -11.98 3.93 11.20
CA ILE A 73 -12.44 5.26 10.78
C ILE A 73 -13.70 5.17 9.92
N PHE A 74 -14.47 6.25 9.93
CA PHE A 74 -15.55 6.49 8.98
C PHE A 74 -15.07 7.57 8.01
N PRO A 75 -14.87 7.27 6.72
CA PRO A 75 -14.40 8.27 5.77
C PRO A 75 -15.28 9.53 5.78
N LYS A 76 -14.67 10.69 5.95
CA LYS A 76 -15.33 12.00 5.94
C LYS A 76 -15.00 12.82 4.70
N GLN A 77 -14.06 12.35 3.87
CA GLN A 77 -13.70 13.00 2.62
C GLN A 77 -13.61 11.99 1.46
N GLY A 78 -13.68 12.51 0.23
CA GLY A 78 -13.56 11.69 -0.99
C GLY A 78 -14.82 10.89 -1.35
N TYR A 79 -14.67 9.95 -2.29
CA TYR A 79 -15.78 9.19 -2.88
C TYR A 79 -16.60 8.42 -1.82
N PHE A 80 -15.91 7.77 -0.88
CA PHE A 80 -16.55 6.95 0.16
C PHE A 80 -17.22 7.76 1.27
N ALA A 81 -17.03 9.09 1.29
CA ALA A 81 -17.74 10.01 2.16
C ALA A 81 -18.95 10.68 1.48
N SER A 82 -19.21 10.40 0.19
CA SER A 82 -20.36 10.96 -0.54
C SER A 82 -21.70 10.69 0.14
N ILE A 83 -21.78 9.61 0.91
CA ILE A 83 -22.94 9.28 1.73
C ILE A 83 -22.45 9.08 3.17
N PRO A 84 -22.85 9.96 4.10
CA PRO A 84 -22.37 9.94 5.47
C PRO A 84 -22.54 8.58 6.13
N ASP A 85 -21.50 8.13 6.82
CA ASP A 85 -21.46 6.95 7.69
C ASP A 85 -21.88 5.63 6.99
N ARG A 86 -21.83 5.60 5.65
CA ARG A 86 -22.09 4.39 4.87
C ARG A 86 -20.94 3.39 4.97
N TYR A 87 -19.71 3.89 5.11
CA TYR A 87 -18.52 3.05 5.09
C TYR A 87 -17.73 3.21 6.38
N GLU A 88 -17.19 2.10 6.86
CA GLU A 88 -16.22 2.03 7.95
C GLU A 88 -14.99 1.29 7.46
N VAL A 89 -13.81 1.83 7.72
CA VAL A 89 -12.53 1.16 7.50
C VAL A 89 -12.00 0.67 8.84
N ARG A 90 -11.58 -0.59 8.90
CA ARG A 90 -11.03 -1.24 10.10
C ARG A 90 -9.60 -1.70 9.85
N PHE A 91 -8.73 -1.43 10.81
CA PHE A 91 -7.31 -1.76 10.75
C PHE A 91 -6.97 -2.86 11.76
N ASN A 92 -6.68 -4.08 11.27
CA ASN A 92 -6.12 -5.14 12.11
C ASN A 92 -4.59 -5.18 11.94
N TYR A 93 -3.89 -4.38 12.75
CA TYR A 93 -2.43 -4.30 12.73
C TYR A 93 -1.73 -5.61 13.12
N ALA A 94 -2.37 -6.43 13.96
CA ALA A 94 -1.78 -7.70 14.40
C ALA A 94 -1.69 -8.71 13.24
N LEU A 95 -2.65 -8.67 12.32
CA LEU A 95 -2.66 -9.54 11.14
C LEU A 95 -2.15 -8.87 9.87
N GLY A 96 -1.89 -7.55 9.90
CA GLY A 96 -1.60 -6.75 8.70
C GLY A 96 -2.78 -6.68 7.71
N ARG A 97 -4.00 -7.04 8.14
CA ARG A 97 -5.17 -7.17 7.28
C ARG A 97 -6.15 -6.04 7.53
N PHE A 98 -6.49 -5.29 6.49
CA PHE A 98 -7.38 -4.14 6.59
C PHE A 98 -8.65 -4.35 5.77
N GLN A 99 -9.77 -3.81 6.24
CA GLN A 99 -11.07 -4.04 5.62
C GLN A 99 -11.91 -2.77 5.56
N GLN A 100 -12.67 -2.63 4.49
CA GLN A 100 -13.77 -1.67 4.37
C GLN A 100 -15.09 -2.42 4.50
N HIS A 101 -15.98 -1.90 5.34
CA HIS A 101 -17.34 -2.37 5.56
C HIS A 101 -18.32 -1.37 4.97
N ASN A 102 -19.23 -1.84 4.12
CA ASN A 102 -20.41 -1.10 3.72
C ASN A 102 -21.52 -1.40 4.74
N LEU A 103 -21.86 -0.42 5.57
CA LEU A 103 -22.83 -0.57 6.65
C LEU A 103 -24.28 -0.60 6.15
N SER A 104 -24.54 -0.14 4.92
CA SER A 104 -25.86 -0.20 4.31
C SER A 104 -26.17 -1.57 3.68
N SER A 105 -25.19 -2.22 3.05
CA SER A 105 -25.39 -3.52 2.39
C SER A 105 -24.80 -4.71 3.13
N GLY A 106 -24.01 -4.48 4.17
CA GLY A 106 -23.21 -5.51 4.85
C GLY A 106 -22.00 -6.00 4.05
N GLY A 107 -21.74 -5.45 2.86
CA GLY A 107 -20.62 -5.86 2.02
C GLY A 107 -19.26 -5.55 2.65
N ILE A 108 -18.32 -6.48 2.58
CA ILE A 108 -16.96 -6.33 3.13
C ILE A 108 -15.96 -6.50 2.00
N ARG A 109 -14.94 -5.63 1.98
CA ARG A 109 -13.85 -5.69 1.01
C ARG A 109 -12.53 -5.56 1.73
N ARG A 110 -11.49 -6.22 1.21
CA ARG A 110 -10.11 -5.98 1.68
C ARG A 110 -9.63 -4.63 1.18
N ILE A 111 -8.80 -3.99 1.99
CA ILE A 111 -8.05 -2.81 1.60
C ILE A 111 -6.57 -3.05 1.88
N ARG A 112 -5.69 -2.35 1.17
CA ARG A 112 -4.25 -2.42 1.40
C ARG A 112 -3.59 -1.06 1.30
N ARG A 113 -2.45 -0.95 1.94
CA ARG A 113 -1.54 0.19 1.86
C ARG A 113 -0.34 -0.25 1.03
N VAL A 114 -0.07 0.44 -0.06
CA VAL A 114 1.12 0.25 -0.90
C VAL A 114 1.99 1.48 -0.73
N ALA A 115 3.20 1.35 -0.21
CA ALA A 115 4.03 2.51 0.12
C ALA A 115 5.51 2.24 -0.09
N ASN A 116 6.30 3.31 -0.18
CA ASN A 116 7.76 3.20 -0.34
C ASN A 116 8.45 2.56 0.89
N ASP A 117 7.83 2.61 2.06
CA ASP A 117 8.31 1.96 3.29
C ASP A 117 7.67 0.58 3.53
N ASP A 118 6.61 0.27 2.78
CA ASP A 118 5.59 -0.74 2.98
C ASP A 118 5.48 -1.39 4.38
N ASN A 119 5.35 -0.54 5.41
CA ASN A 119 5.21 -0.98 6.80
C ASN A 119 3.95 -1.83 7.06
N SER A 120 3.07 -1.96 6.06
CA SER A 120 1.84 -2.73 6.17
C SER A 120 2.08 -4.24 6.03
N ILE A 121 3.12 -4.64 5.29
CA ILE A 121 3.41 -6.03 4.96
C ILE A 121 4.83 -6.48 5.35
N LEU A 122 5.80 -5.55 5.38
CA LEU A 122 7.19 -5.88 5.67
C LEU A 122 7.36 -6.30 7.14
N GLN A 123 7.95 -7.47 7.34
CA GLN A 123 8.26 -7.99 8.67
C GLN A 123 9.75 -7.77 8.98
N PRO A 124 10.10 -7.08 10.08
CA PRO A 124 11.49 -6.98 10.50
C PRO A 124 12.11 -8.36 10.75
N VAL A 125 13.40 -8.49 10.46
CA VAL A 125 14.21 -9.68 10.74
C VAL A 125 15.33 -9.28 11.68
N ALA A 126 15.54 -10.06 12.74
CA ALA A 126 16.64 -9.78 13.65
C ALA A 126 17.97 -10.10 12.97
N PHE A 127 19.01 -9.28 13.20
CA PHE A 127 20.31 -9.43 12.53
C PHE A 127 20.96 -10.81 12.76
N HIS A 128 20.71 -11.44 13.92
CA HIS A 128 21.24 -12.76 14.22
C HIS A 128 20.51 -13.92 13.47
N GLU A 129 19.40 -13.64 12.79
CA GLU A 129 18.71 -14.63 11.93
C GLU A 129 19.37 -14.74 10.54
N VAL A 130 20.30 -13.84 10.19
CA VAL A 130 21.05 -13.88 8.94
C VAL A 130 22.54 -14.19 9.20
N THR A 131 23.20 -14.73 8.19
CA THR A 131 24.62 -15.04 8.20
C THR A 131 25.42 -14.01 7.40
N SER A 132 26.75 -14.02 7.52
CA SER A 132 27.62 -13.18 6.69
C SER A 132 27.60 -13.54 5.20
N GLU A 133 27.04 -14.70 4.84
CA GLU A 133 26.86 -15.13 3.45
C GLU A 133 25.56 -14.61 2.84
N ASP A 134 24.61 -14.17 3.68
CA ASP A 134 23.35 -13.61 3.23
C ASP A 134 23.53 -12.18 2.71
N SER A 135 22.94 -11.90 1.55
CA SER A 135 22.95 -10.58 0.92
C SER A 135 21.56 -10.25 0.37
N CYS A 136 21.28 -8.95 0.26
CA CYS A 136 20.06 -8.50 -0.37
C CYS A 136 20.13 -8.80 -1.87
N ILE A 137 19.31 -9.70 -2.39
CA ILE A 137 19.34 -10.09 -3.83
C ILE A 137 19.05 -8.96 -4.82
N ILE A 138 18.55 -7.81 -4.33
CA ILE A 138 18.17 -6.67 -5.17
C ILE A 138 19.37 -5.73 -5.39
N CYS A 139 20.13 -5.40 -4.35
CA CYS A 139 21.31 -4.53 -4.45
C CYS A 139 22.65 -5.29 -4.38
N LEU A 140 22.62 -6.56 -4.00
CA LEU A 140 23.75 -7.47 -3.82
C LEU A 140 24.69 -7.12 -2.65
N ASP A 141 24.31 -6.16 -1.80
CA ASP A 141 25.07 -5.81 -0.59
C ASP A 141 24.77 -6.80 0.55
N VAL A 142 25.79 -7.06 1.36
CA VAL A 142 25.68 -7.82 2.61
C VAL A 142 24.90 -7.05 3.66
N PHE A 143 24.18 -7.76 4.51
CA PHE A 143 23.48 -7.14 5.62
C PHE A 143 24.46 -6.65 6.69
N GLN A 144 24.18 -5.47 7.24
CA GLN A 144 24.98 -4.86 8.30
C GLN A 144 24.18 -4.76 9.60
N ASP A 145 24.90 -4.50 10.69
CA ASP A 145 24.28 -4.33 12.01
C ASP A 145 23.23 -3.21 11.97
N PRO A 146 22.02 -3.43 12.53
CA PRO A 146 20.95 -2.43 12.53
C PRO A 146 21.32 -1.12 13.22
N SER A 147 22.35 -1.10 14.08
CA SER A 147 22.87 0.12 14.72
C SER A 147 23.78 0.95 13.80
N SER A 148 24.32 0.36 12.73
CA SER A 148 25.21 1.04 11.77
C SER A 148 24.52 1.48 10.48
N VAL A 149 23.22 1.20 10.32
CA VAL A 149 22.47 1.50 9.09
C VAL A 149 21.20 2.31 9.34
N SER A 150 20.70 2.96 8.30
CA SER A 150 19.39 3.62 8.33
C SER A 150 18.25 2.59 8.34
N VAL A 151 17.04 3.03 8.72
CA VAL A 151 15.82 2.18 8.69
C VAL A 151 15.55 1.59 7.31
N GLU A 152 15.94 2.31 6.25
CA GLU A 152 15.77 1.87 4.85
C GLU A 152 16.64 0.66 4.49
N GLN A 153 17.77 0.50 5.17
CA GLN A 153 18.73 -0.60 5.00
C GLN A 153 18.57 -1.69 6.06
N GLN A 154 17.54 -1.61 6.92
CA GLN A 154 17.23 -2.70 7.84
C GLN A 154 16.71 -3.93 7.11
N ILE A 155 16.98 -5.10 7.69
CA ILE A 155 16.59 -6.40 7.14
C ILE A 155 15.09 -6.63 7.36
N VAL A 156 14.41 -7.01 6.28
CA VAL A 156 13.01 -7.41 6.31
C VAL A 156 12.78 -8.69 5.52
N LYS A 157 11.65 -9.34 5.80
CA LYS A 157 11.11 -10.45 5.02
C LYS A 157 9.66 -10.18 4.63
N LEU A 158 9.19 -10.92 3.62
CA LEU A 158 7.80 -10.95 3.19
C LEU A 158 7.07 -12.13 3.87
N PRO A 159 5.83 -11.96 4.38
CA PRO A 159 5.11 -12.99 5.13
C PRO A 159 4.99 -14.38 4.46
N PRO A 160 4.78 -14.52 3.13
CA PRO A 160 4.62 -15.84 2.50
C PRO A 160 5.95 -16.57 2.24
N CYS A 161 7.08 -15.96 2.61
CA CYS A 161 8.41 -16.43 2.28
C CYS A 161 9.13 -17.01 3.50
N HIS A 162 9.90 -18.06 3.26
CA HIS A 162 10.84 -18.62 4.24
C HIS A 162 12.26 -18.40 3.70
N GLY A 163 13.13 -17.79 4.50
CA GLY A 163 14.54 -17.59 4.14
C GLY A 163 14.80 -16.59 3.00
N HIS A 164 13.89 -15.67 2.72
CA HIS A 164 14.12 -14.57 1.78
C HIS A 164 14.25 -13.25 2.54
N TYR A 165 15.43 -12.64 2.47
CA TYR A 165 15.77 -11.43 3.19
C TYR A 165 16.12 -10.30 2.23
N PHE A 166 15.74 -9.08 2.59
CA PHE A 166 15.96 -7.89 1.78
C PHE A 166 16.24 -6.68 2.64
N HIS A 167 16.90 -5.67 2.08
CA HIS A 167 16.81 -4.32 2.62
C HIS A 167 15.39 -3.77 2.43
N ARG A 168 14.89 -3.07 3.44
CA ARG A 168 13.52 -2.52 3.47
C ARG A 168 13.17 -1.75 2.20
N SER A 169 13.98 -0.75 1.84
CA SER A 169 13.71 0.10 0.68
C SER A 169 13.79 -0.66 -0.65
N CYS A 170 14.73 -1.61 -0.76
CA CYS A 170 14.91 -2.42 -1.95
C CYS A 170 13.65 -3.25 -2.24
N VAL A 171 13.14 -3.98 -1.25
CA VAL A 171 11.95 -4.83 -1.47
C VAL A 171 10.68 -4.01 -1.58
N ALA A 172 10.52 -2.92 -0.83
CA ALA A 172 9.35 -2.05 -0.92
C ALA A 172 9.15 -1.50 -2.34
N ALA A 173 10.23 -1.03 -2.97
CA ALA A 173 10.20 -0.56 -4.36
C ALA A 173 9.84 -1.69 -5.34
N ALA A 174 10.39 -2.89 -5.13
CA ALA A 174 10.11 -4.04 -5.99
C ALA A 174 8.65 -4.50 -5.90
N ILE A 175 8.11 -4.61 -4.68
CA ILE A 175 6.75 -5.13 -4.46
C ILE A 175 5.66 -4.13 -4.87
N LYS A 176 5.97 -2.83 -4.81
CA LYS A 176 5.11 -1.77 -5.33
C LYS A 176 4.89 -1.88 -6.84
N LEU A 177 5.89 -2.37 -7.57
CA LEU A 177 5.80 -2.57 -9.03
C LEU A 177 5.12 -3.89 -9.39
N ARG A 178 5.40 -4.94 -8.63
CA ARG A 178 4.85 -6.28 -8.83
C ARG A 178 4.56 -6.86 -7.46
N ASP A 179 3.29 -7.17 -7.17
CA ASP A 179 2.81 -7.74 -5.91
C ASP A 179 3.33 -9.18 -5.65
N GLU A 180 4.63 -9.42 -5.83
CA GLU A 180 5.28 -10.72 -5.85
C GLU A 180 6.67 -10.62 -5.20
N CYS A 181 7.06 -11.68 -4.50
CA CYS A 181 8.43 -11.78 -3.98
C CYS A 181 9.46 -11.79 -5.13
N PRO A 182 10.51 -10.95 -5.09
CA PRO A 182 11.55 -10.94 -6.13
C PRO A 182 12.27 -12.27 -6.31
N MET A 183 12.39 -13.08 -5.24
CA MET A 183 13.07 -14.38 -5.25
C MET A 183 12.17 -15.52 -5.73
N CYS A 184 11.06 -15.78 -5.04
CA CYS A 184 10.23 -16.97 -5.32
C CYS A 184 8.96 -16.70 -6.13
N LYS A 185 8.70 -15.45 -6.51
CA LYS A 185 7.53 -15.03 -7.30
C LYS A 185 6.17 -15.34 -6.66
N LYS A 186 6.13 -15.76 -5.39
CA LYS A 186 4.87 -15.88 -4.65
C LYS A 186 4.20 -14.52 -4.54
N ARG A 187 2.92 -14.48 -4.88
CA ARG A 187 2.08 -13.28 -4.72
C ARG A 187 1.93 -12.91 -3.26
N LEU A 188 1.90 -11.61 -3.02
CA LEU A 188 1.66 -11.02 -1.71
C LEU A 188 0.16 -10.93 -1.46
N ASP A 189 -0.24 -11.39 -0.28
CA ASP A 189 -1.60 -11.24 0.23
C ASP A 189 -1.59 -10.21 1.36
N TYR A 190 -2.03 -9.01 1.03
CA TYR A 190 -2.30 -7.93 2.00
C TYR A 190 -3.64 -8.18 2.71
#